data_AF-A0A2A5LV95-F1
#
_entry.id   AF-A0A2A5LV95-F1
#
_cell.length_a   1.000
_cell.length_b   1.000
_cell.length_c   1.000
_cell.angle_alpha   90.00
_cell.angle_beta   90.00
_cell.angle_gamma   90.00
#
_symmetry.space_group_name_H-M   'P 1'
#
loop_
_entity.id
_entity.type
_entity.pdbx_description
1 polymer ?
#
loop_
_entity_poly.entity_id
_entity_poly.type
_entity_poly.pdbx_seq_one_letter_code
_entity_poly.pdbx_strand_id
1 'polypeptide(L)'
;MNLQLSGSVGRGGENRGSDIKLIRALLNVHRRQQSLPPLVVDISPGADLDAAIARFQSDRGVNVASGLVGKGSQTWNWLNEVLANSRTLVAIVPPSVGALTWAAEGQEGGRYHSRILHVPSASSGLTVGRGYDLKERSRVEVTQHLSAAGLSAGRASTIAGAARLSGAVAEQFIIDSDLLDFEISAAVQLQLFEKVYQEMEQDVIRICNKRDVKERYGLTDWNVLDSRIKDALVDLRFRGDYTGTTRRQVQPPVVANDLDAFRKVISDGSLWTNVPADRFQRRVRYLA
;
A
#
# COMPACT_ATOMS: atom_id res chain seq x y z
N MET A 1 7.64 -4.27 -1.84
CA MET A 1 8.10 -4.63 -3.21
C MET A 1 9.01 -5.84 -3.15
N ASN A 2 9.00 -6.64 -4.22
CA ASN A 2 9.96 -7.71 -4.44
C ASN A 2 11.04 -7.21 -5.40
N LEU A 3 12.06 -6.53 -4.86
CA LEU A 3 13.15 -5.99 -5.67
C LEU A 3 14.06 -7.14 -6.13
N GLN A 4 14.41 -7.16 -7.41
CA GLN A 4 15.27 -8.20 -7.97
C GLN A 4 16.23 -7.61 -9.01
N LEU A 5 17.50 -8.03 -8.94
CA LEU A 5 18.45 -7.80 -10.03
C LEU A 5 18.33 -8.90 -11.08
N SER A 6 18.44 -8.49 -12.34
CA SER A 6 18.47 -9.40 -13.47
C SER A 6 19.90 -9.78 -13.90
N GLY A 7 20.90 -8.96 -13.55
CA GLY A 7 22.33 -9.17 -13.76
C GLY A 7 23.18 -8.47 -12.69
N SER A 8 24.43 -8.17 -13.02
CA SER A 8 25.37 -7.43 -12.16
C SER A 8 25.50 -5.95 -12.55
N VAL A 9 25.79 -5.08 -11.57
CA VAL A 9 25.89 -3.62 -11.75
C VAL A 9 27.18 -3.08 -11.14
N GLY A 10 27.82 -2.13 -11.81
CA GLY A 10 29.08 -1.50 -11.41
C GLY A 10 30.25 -1.97 -12.26
N ARG A 11 31.47 -1.85 -11.72
CA ARG A 11 32.72 -2.06 -12.46
C ARG A 11 32.81 -3.46 -13.05
N GLY A 12 32.85 -3.55 -14.38
CA GLY A 12 32.91 -4.83 -15.10
C GLY A 12 31.63 -5.66 -15.05
N GLY A 13 30.53 -5.10 -14.53
CA GLY A 13 29.22 -5.75 -14.50
C GLY A 13 28.47 -5.68 -15.83
N GLU A 14 27.36 -6.42 -15.90
CA GLU A 14 26.47 -6.43 -17.08
C GLU A 14 25.79 -5.08 -17.31
N ASN A 15 25.56 -4.30 -16.26
CA ASN A 15 25.11 -2.91 -16.34
C ASN A 15 23.82 -2.73 -17.16
N ARG A 16 22.83 -3.59 -16.91
CA ARG A 16 21.49 -3.46 -17.50
C ARG A 16 20.81 -2.21 -16.93
N GLY A 17 20.15 -1.43 -17.80
CA GLY A 17 19.59 -0.13 -17.41
C GLY A 17 18.60 -0.17 -16.24
N SER A 18 17.74 -1.19 -16.16
CA SER A 18 16.81 -1.37 -15.03
C SER A 18 17.53 -1.68 -13.72
N ASP A 19 18.58 -2.49 -13.78
CA ASP A 19 19.39 -2.84 -12.61
C ASP A 19 20.23 -1.64 -12.15
N ILE A 20 20.78 -0.84 -13.07
CA ILE A 20 21.48 0.41 -12.76
C ILE A 20 20.57 1.37 -11.98
N LYS A 21 19.36 1.64 -12.48
CA LYS A 21 18.39 2.50 -11.82
C LYS A 21 18.06 1.99 -10.40
N LEU A 22 17.82 0.69 -10.27
CA LEU A 22 17.54 0.06 -8.98
C LEU A 22 18.70 0.21 -7.99
N ILE A 23 19.95 -0.04 -8.41
CA ILE A 23 21.12 0.13 -7.55
C ILE A 23 21.35 1.59 -7.19
N ARG A 24 21.19 2.53 -8.14
CA ARG A 24 21.27 3.98 -7.85
C ARG A 24 20.25 4.39 -6.79
N ALA A 25 18.99 3.97 -6.94
CA ALA A 25 17.92 4.26 -5.96
C ALA A 25 18.21 3.62 -4.59
N LEU A 26 18.68 2.38 -4.53
CA LEU A 26 19.06 1.71 -3.27
C LEU A 26 20.26 2.39 -2.59
N LEU A 27 21.28 2.79 -3.35
CA LEU A 27 22.41 3.55 -2.83
C LEU A 27 21.94 4.91 -2.30
N ASN A 28 20.98 5.55 -2.95
CA ASN A 28 20.44 6.83 -2.51
C ASN A 28 19.80 6.77 -1.12
N VAL A 29 19.20 5.64 -0.73
CA VAL A 29 18.71 5.42 0.64
C VAL A 29 19.87 5.54 1.64
N HIS A 30 20.96 4.82 1.41
CA HIS A 30 22.17 4.90 2.26
C HIS A 30 22.78 6.30 2.25
N ARG A 31 22.89 6.92 1.07
CA ARG A 31 23.46 8.25 0.89
C ARG A 31 22.71 9.30 1.69
N ARG A 32 21.37 9.25 1.72
CA ARG A 32 20.54 10.12 2.56
C ARG A 32 20.85 9.95 4.04
N GLN A 33 21.02 8.71 4.52
CA GLN A 33 21.40 8.43 5.91
C GLN A 33 22.79 8.98 6.27
N GLN A 34 23.68 9.09 5.28
CA GLN A 34 25.02 9.68 5.42
C GLN A 34 25.07 11.18 5.09
N SER A 35 23.92 11.82 4.85
CA SER A 35 23.84 13.24 4.44
C SER A 35 24.65 13.57 3.18
N LEU A 36 24.71 12.61 2.23
CA LEU A 36 25.37 12.77 0.94
C LEU A 36 24.37 13.17 -0.14
N PRO A 37 24.80 13.92 -1.17
CA PRO A 37 23.97 14.21 -2.33
C PRO A 37 23.49 12.91 -3.01
N PRO A 38 22.20 12.78 -3.37
CA PRO A 38 21.72 11.62 -4.10
C PRO A 38 22.37 11.54 -5.48
N LEU A 39 22.56 10.33 -5.98
CA LEU A 39 22.86 10.06 -7.38
C LEU A 39 21.62 10.36 -8.22
N VAL A 40 21.83 10.82 -9.46
CA VAL A 40 20.76 10.84 -10.45
C VAL A 40 20.37 9.39 -10.76
N VAL A 41 19.06 9.07 -10.75
CA VAL A 41 18.53 7.75 -11.11
C VAL A 41 18.33 7.69 -12.62
N ASP A 42 19.41 7.40 -13.34
CA ASP A 42 19.42 7.18 -14.79
C ASP A 42 19.90 5.76 -15.13
N ILE A 43 20.12 5.49 -16.42
CA ILE A 43 20.63 4.21 -16.91
C ILE A 43 22.15 4.21 -17.11
N SER A 44 22.83 5.28 -16.72
CA SER A 44 24.24 5.49 -17.08
C SER A 44 25.13 4.63 -16.16
N PRO A 45 25.94 3.71 -16.68
CA PRO A 45 27.09 3.22 -15.93
C PRO A 45 28.11 4.36 -15.83
N GLY A 46 29.02 4.32 -14.86
CA GLY A 46 30.02 5.36 -14.76
C GLY A 46 30.81 5.38 -13.46
N ALA A 47 31.82 6.24 -13.45
CA ALA A 47 32.72 6.41 -12.30
C ALA A 47 31.96 6.85 -11.03
N ASP A 48 30.86 7.60 -11.17
CA ASP A 48 30.01 8.02 -10.05
C ASP A 48 29.32 6.82 -9.38
N LEU A 49 28.74 5.93 -10.18
CA LEU A 49 28.09 4.71 -9.72
C LEU A 49 29.12 3.74 -9.12
N ASP A 50 30.24 3.52 -9.81
CA ASP A 50 31.33 2.68 -9.33
C ASP A 50 31.88 3.17 -7.99
N ALA A 51 32.11 4.48 -7.87
CA ALA A 51 32.58 5.09 -6.63
C ALA A 51 31.53 4.99 -5.52
N ALA A 52 30.24 5.13 -5.83
CA ALA A 52 29.17 4.98 -4.85
C ALA A 52 29.03 3.54 -4.34
N ILE A 53 29.13 2.54 -5.22
CA ILE A 53 29.15 1.12 -4.84
C ILE A 53 30.38 0.83 -3.98
N ALA A 54 31.56 1.26 -4.42
CA ALA A 54 32.80 1.01 -3.70
C ALA A 54 32.77 1.65 -2.31
N ARG A 55 32.29 2.91 -2.21
CA ARG A 55 32.10 3.59 -0.93
C ARG A 55 31.11 2.85 -0.04
N PHE A 56 29.97 2.43 -0.57
CA PHE A 56 28.99 1.65 0.20
C PHE A 56 29.62 0.36 0.76
N GLN A 57 30.44 -0.34 -0.02
CA GLN A 57 31.17 -1.53 0.43
C GLN A 57 32.18 -1.20 1.53
N SER A 58 32.96 -0.12 1.37
CA SER A 58 33.88 0.36 2.42
C SER A 58 33.15 0.74 3.71
N ASP A 59 32.00 1.42 3.61
CA ASP A 59 31.14 1.77 4.76
C ASP A 59 30.63 0.52 5.50
N ARG A 60 30.59 -0.65 4.83
CA ARG A 60 30.27 -1.96 5.41
C ARG A 60 31.50 -2.74 5.90
N GLY A 61 32.69 -2.13 5.90
CA GLY A 61 33.92 -2.74 6.39
C GLY A 61 34.61 -3.67 5.38
N VAL A 62 34.28 -3.58 4.10
CA VAL A 62 34.98 -4.36 3.05
C VAL A 62 36.36 -3.76 2.81
N ASN A 63 37.43 -4.53 3.07
CA ASN A 63 38.82 -4.09 2.95
C ASN A 63 39.23 -3.71 1.52
N VAL A 64 38.73 -4.44 0.51
CA VAL A 64 38.97 -4.16 -0.91
C VAL A 64 37.63 -4.15 -1.63
N ALA A 65 37.08 -2.95 -1.84
CA ALA A 65 35.81 -2.77 -2.49
C ALA A 65 35.88 -3.16 -3.98
N SER A 66 35.02 -4.10 -4.40
CA SER A 66 34.97 -4.56 -5.80
C SER A 66 34.38 -3.52 -6.74
N GLY A 67 33.52 -2.63 -6.23
CA GLY A 67 32.72 -1.73 -7.05
C GLY A 67 31.63 -2.46 -7.85
N LEU A 68 31.30 -3.70 -7.49
CA LEU A 68 30.33 -4.55 -8.19
C LEU A 68 29.22 -5.05 -7.24
N VAL A 69 27.97 -4.96 -7.68
CA VAL A 69 26.80 -5.57 -7.03
C VAL A 69 26.27 -6.68 -7.93
N GLY A 70 26.36 -7.93 -7.47
CA GLY A 70 25.76 -9.09 -8.14
C GLY A 70 24.43 -9.50 -7.52
N LYS A 71 23.59 -10.20 -8.29
CA LYS A 71 22.37 -10.84 -7.79
C LYS A 71 22.69 -11.79 -6.63
N GLY A 72 22.00 -11.62 -5.49
CA GLY A 72 22.22 -12.45 -4.30
C GLY A 72 23.57 -12.24 -3.60
N SER A 73 24.38 -11.28 -4.05
CA SER A 73 25.65 -10.94 -3.41
C SER A 73 25.43 -10.34 -2.01
N GLN A 74 26.48 -10.35 -1.20
CA GLN A 74 26.43 -9.72 0.12
C GLN A 74 26.12 -8.21 0.03
N THR A 75 26.69 -7.51 -0.96
CA THR A 75 26.39 -6.09 -1.21
C THR A 75 24.90 -5.88 -1.52
N TRP A 76 24.30 -6.77 -2.32
CA TRP A 76 22.87 -6.75 -2.61
C TRP A 76 22.03 -6.94 -1.34
N ASN A 77 22.41 -7.90 -0.49
CA ASN A 77 21.70 -8.15 0.78
C ASN A 77 21.78 -6.94 1.71
N TRP A 78 22.96 -6.32 1.85
CA TRP A 78 23.14 -5.12 2.66
C TRP A 78 22.34 -3.91 2.14
N LEU A 79 22.19 -3.74 0.82
CA LEU A 79 21.36 -2.67 0.26
C LEU A 79 19.88 -2.85 0.64
N ASN A 80 19.39 -4.08 0.54
CA ASN A 80 18.02 -4.40 0.96
C ASN A 80 17.84 -4.23 2.48
N GLU A 81 18.87 -4.55 3.26
CA GLU A 81 18.88 -4.32 4.70
C GLU A 81 18.81 -2.83 5.04
N VAL A 82 19.60 -1.97 4.37
CA VAL A 82 19.51 -0.51 4.55
C VAL A 82 18.08 -0.01 4.30
N LEU A 83 17.47 -0.45 3.19
CA LEU A 83 16.11 -0.07 2.84
C LEU A 83 15.06 -0.61 3.84
N ALA A 84 15.25 -1.81 4.37
CA ALA A 84 14.37 -2.35 5.40
C ALA A 84 14.47 -1.54 6.70
N ASN A 85 15.70 -1.15 7.08
CA ASN A 85 16.01 -0.42 8.30
C ASN A 85 15.74 1.10 8.20
N SER A 86 15.48 1.64 7.01
CA SER A 86 15.12 3.05 6.85
C SER A 86 13.69 3.36 7.35
N ARG A 87 12.90 2.32 7.60
CA ARG A 87 11.48 2.45 7.97
C ARG A 87 11.33 2.84 9.43
N THR A 88 10.39 3.74 9.72
CA THR A 88 10.11 4.13 11.10
C THR A 88 9.01 3.27 11.73
N LEU A 89 9.14 2.97 13.02
CA LEU A 89 8.09 2.34 13.82
C LEU A 89 7.50 3.38 14.77
N VAL A 90 6.20 3.61 14.63
CA VAL A 90 5.45 4.55 15.47
C VAL A 90 4.16 3.89 15.93
N ALA A 91 3.68 4.28 17.10
CA ALA A 91 2.33 3.93 17.52
C ALA A 91 1.32 4.63 16.60
N ILE A 92 0.32 3.89 16.15
CA ILE A 92 -0.76 4.42 15.30
C ILE A 92 -2.07 4.40 16.07
N VAL A 93 -2.85 5.47 15.91
CA VAL A 93 -4.19 5.59 16.49
C VAL A 93 -5.20 5.13 15.43
N PRO A 94 -6.08 4.15 15.75
CA PRO A 94 -7.17 3.78 14.85
C PRO A 94 -8.15 4.94 14.62
N PRO A 95 -8.84 4.98 13.46
CA PRO A 95 -9.92 5.93 13.22
C PRO A 95 -11.10 5.68 14.17
N SER A 96 -11.90 6.72 14.41
CA SER A 96 -13.14 6.60 15.19
C SER A 96 -14.23 5.78 14.48
N VAL A 97 -14.18 5.70 13.14
CA VAL A 97 -15.07 4.91 12.30
C VAL A 97 -14.23 4.01 11.38
N GLY A 98 -14.66 2.77 11.16
CA GLY A 98 -13.94 1.85 10.26
C GLY A 98 -12.73 1.17 10.90
N ALA A 99 -12.69 1.08 12.23
CA ALA A 99 -11.60 0.42 12.96
C ALA A 99 -11.40 -1.06 12.54
N LEU A 100 -12.49 -1.76 12.19
CA LEU A 100 -12.45 -3.12 11.65
C LEU A 100 -11.58 -3.18 10.38
N THR A 101 -11.91 -2.35 9.39
CA THR A 101 -11.19 -2.27 8.11
C THR A 101 -9.76 -1.79 8.33
N TRP A 102 -9.56 -0.72 9.11
CA TRP A 102 -8.24 -0.18 9.43
C TRP A 102 -7.30 -1.24 9.98
N ALA A 103 -7.76 -2.01 10.97
CA ALA A 103 -6.95 -3.02 11.64
C ALA A 103 -6.56 -4.19 10.73
N ALA A 104 -7.20 -4.32 9.57
CA ALA A 104 -7.08 -5.48 8.71
C ALA A 104 -6.49 -5.16 7.32
N GLU A 105 -6.44 -3.89 6.92
CA GLU A 105 -5.82 -3.43 5.67
C GLU A 105 -4.31 -3.19 5.76
N GLY A 106 -3.71 -3.26 6.95
CA GLY A 106 -2.28 -3.00 7.06
C GLY A 106 -1.65 -3.26 8.41
N GLN A 107 -0.36 -2.98 8.48
CA GLN A 107 0.45 -3.15 9.69
C GLN A 107 1.61 -2.16 9.72
N GLU A 108 2.15 -1.94 10.92
CA GLU A 108 3.40 -1.21 11.10
C GLU A 108 4.57 -2.20 11.20
N GLY A 109 5.70 -1.87 10.56
CA GLY A 109 6.89 -2.72 10.55
C GLY A 109 6.85 -3.96 9.66
N GLY A 110 8.02 -4.59 9.55
CA GLY A 110 8.23 -5.80 8.78
C GLY A 110 8.02 -5.62 7.27
N ARG A 111 7.85 -6.76 6.57
CA ARG A 111 7.72 -6.82 5.10
C ARG A 111 6.51 -6.03 4.57
N TYR A 112 5.42 -5.99 5.33
CA TYR A 112 4.13 -5.41 4.93
C TYR A 112 3.84 -4.06 5.59
N HIS A 113 4.88 -3.32 5.98
CA HIS A 113 4.74 -1.98 6.53
C HIS A 113 3.92 -1.09 5.57
N SER A 114 2.82 -0.51 6.06
CA SER A 114 1.83 0.14 5.18
C SER A 114 2.22 1.56 4.73
N ARG A 115 3.05 2.28 5.49
CA ARG A 115 3.35 3.70 5.24
C ARG A 115 4.32 3.95 4.08
N ILE A 116 4.74 2.91 3.37
CA ILE A 116 5.58 3.03 2.18
C ILE A 116 4.78 2.84 0.90
N LEU A 117 5.34 3.35 -0.19
CA LEU A 117 4.85 3.09 -1.54
C LEU A 117 5.06 1.63 -1.93
N HIS A 118 4.03 1.00 -2.49
CA HIS A 118 4.09 -0.36 -3.00
C HIS A 118 3.02 -0.61 -4.06
N VAL A 119 3.13 -1.73 -4.77
CA VAL A 119 2.13 -2.20 -5.73
C VAL A 119 1.69 -3.60 -5.27
N PRO A 120 0.46 -3.76 -4.72
CA PRO A 120 0.01 -5.02 -4.13
C PRO A 120 -0.05 -6.20 -5.11
N SER A 121 -0.38 -5.94 -6.38
CA SER A 121 -0.51 -6.96 -7.42
C SER A 121 -0.27 -6.38 -8.81
N ALA A 122 -0.11 -7.23 -9.83
CA ALA A 122 0.06 -6.80 -11.21
C ALA A 122 -1.11 -5.96 -11.77
N SER A 123 -2.30 -6.07 -11.17
CA SER A 123 -3.49 -5.29 -11.57
C SER A 123 -3.76 -4.08 -10.67
N SER A 124 -2.99 -3.91 -9.59
CA SER A 124 -3.11 -2.79 -8.65
C SER A 124 -2.30 -1.57 -9.12
N GLY A 125 -2.70 -0.40 -8.63
CA GLY A 125 -1.93 0.83 -8.81
C GLY A 125 -0.82 1.00 -7.79
N LEU A 126 -0.12 2.13 -7.88
CA LEU A 126 0.73 2.59 -6.80
C LEU A 126 -0.14 2.82 -5.56
N THR A 127 0.19 2.16 -4.46
CA THR A 127 -0.57 2.21 -3.20
C THR A 127 0.30 2.73 -2.07
N VAL A 128 -0.30 3.52 -1.18
CA VAL A 128 0.33 3.98 0.06
C VAL A 128 -0.65 3.87 1.23
N GLY A 129 -0.13 3.63 2.43
CA GLY A 129 -0.94 3.50 3.63
C GLY A 129 -1.84 2.26 3.57
N ARG A 130 -3.02 2.39 4.17
CA ARG A 130 -4.01 1.31 4.28
C ARG A 130 -5.05 1.44 3.16
N GLY A 131 -4.63 1.14 1.94
CA GLY A 131 -5.53 1.00 0.78
C GLY A 131 -5.73 2.25 -0.09
N TYR A 132 -4.90 3.28 0.01
CA TYR A 132 -4.96 4.43 -0.90
C TYR A 132 -4.23 4.11 -2.22
N ASP A 133 -4.98 3.63 -3.21
CA ASP A 133 -4.49 3.17 -4.53
C ASP A 133 -4.65 4.24 -5.63
N LEU A 134 -3.65 4.48 -6.46
CA LEU A 134 -3.66 5.55 -7.46
C LEU A 134 -4.25 5.16 -8.83
N LYS A 135 -4.58 3.88 -9.06
CA LYS A 135 -4.98 3.36 -10.38
C LYS A 135 -6.25 3.99 -10.91
N GLU A 136 -7.22 4.24 -10.05
CA GLU A 136 -8.52 4.80 -10.45
C GLU A 136 -8.65 6.30 -10.18
N ARG A 137 -7.55 6.97 -9.81
CA ARG A 137 -7.52 8.38 -9.43
C ARG A 137 -6.77 9.20 -10.45
N SER A 138 -7.26 10.39 -10.75
CA SER A 138 -6.56 11.38 -11.60
C SER A 138 -5.40 12.04 -10.85
N ARG A 139 -4.47 12.63 -11.59
CA ARG A 139 -3.36 13.40 -11.01
C ARG A 139 -3.83 14.53 -10.09
N VAL A 140 -4.94 15.18 -10.44
CA VAL A 140 -5.53 16.26 -9.64
C VAL A 140 -6.06 15.73 -8.31
N GLU A 141 -6.86 14.66 -8.34
CA GLU A 141 -7.40 14.02 -7.12
C GLU A 141 -6.26 13.55 -6.20
N VAL A 142 -5.24 12.89 -6.76
CA VAL A 142 -4.10 12.41 -5.97
C VAL A 142 -3.36 13.57 -5.31
N THR A 143 -3.10 14.65 -6.05
CA THR A 143 -2.43 15.84 -5.51
C THR A 143 -3.25 16.46 -4.37
N GLN A 144 -4.56 16.60 -4.56
CA GLN A 144 -5.46 17.18 -3.56
C GLN A 144 -5.53 16.32 -2.30
N HIS A 145 -5.74 15.01 -2.44
CA HIS A 145 -5.87 14.10 -1.29
C HIS A 145 -4.57 14.03 -0.49
N LEU A 146 -3.42 13.89 -1.15
CA LEU A 146 -2.13 13.85 -0.46
C LEU A 146 -1.81 15.17 0.25
N SER A 147 -2.10 16.30 -0.39
CA SER A 147 -1.86 17.62 0.21
C SER A 147 -2.79 17.86 1.40
N ALA A 148 -4.08 17.50 1.28
CA ALA A 148 -5.06 17.59 2.35
C ALA A 148 -4.71 16.68 3.54
N ALA A 149 -4.11 15.51 3.27
CA ALA A 149 -3.62 14.61 4.31
C ALA A 149 -2.35 15.12 5.03
N GLY A 150 -1.77 16.25 4.61
CA GLY A 150 -0.62 16.88 5.24
C GLY A 150 0.72 16.64 4.54
N LEU A 151 0.72 16.10 3.32
CA LEU A 151 1.93 15.96 2.53
C LEU A 151 2.30 17.30 1.86
N SER A 152 3.60 17.59 1.72
CA SER A 152 4.02 18.82 1.03
C SER A 152 3.60 18.81 -0.44
N ALA A 153 3.23 19.98 -0.99
CA ALA A 153 2.76 20.10 -2.36
C ALA A 153 3.74 19.52 -3.39
N GLY A 154 5.05 19.69 -3.17
CA GLY A 154 6.08 19.09 -4.02
C GLY A 154 6.01 17.56 -4.02
N ARG A 155 5.93 16.93 -2.83
CA ARG A 155 5.86 15.46 -2.72
C ARG A 155 4.54 14.90 -3.23
N ALA A 156 3.43 15.59 -2.96
CA ALA A 156 2.13 15.26 -3.51
C ALA A 156 2.15 15.28 -5.05
N SER A 157 2.73 16.32 -5.65
CA SER A 157 2.87 16.47 -7.11
C SER A 157 3.75 15.39 -7.74
N THR A 158 4.84 15.00 -7.07
CA THR A 158 5.68 13.87 -7.50
C THR A 158 4.88 12.59 -7.51
N ILE A 159 4.27 12.19 -6.38
CA ILE A 159 3.52 10.92 -6.26
C ILE A 159 2.32 10.89 -7.21
N ALA A 160 1.66 12.03 -7.43
CA ALA A 160 0.56 12.15 -8.38
C ALA A 160 0.98 11.87 -9.85
N GLY A 161 2.27 11.88 -10.17
CA GLY A 161 2.80 11.40 -11.44
C GLY A 161 2.51 9.92 -11.72
N ALA A 162 2.25 9.12 -10.68
CA ALA A 162 1.87 7.71 -10.80
C ALA A 162 0.36 7.47 -10.95
N ALA A 163 -0.45 8.53 -11.03
CA ALA A 163 -1.88 8.40 -11.25
C ALA A 163 -2.17 7.51 -12.48
N ARG A 164 -3.12 6.59 -12.34
CA ARG A 164 -3.51 5.62 -13.38
C ARG A 164 -2.45 4.59 -13.77
N LEU A 165 -1.25 4.61 -13.20
CA LEU A 165 -0.27 3.54 -13.42
C LEU A 165 -0.69 2.27 -12.66
N SER A 166 -0.26 1.12 -13.16
CA SER A 166 -0.48 -0.18 -12.51
C SER A 166 0.66 -1.17 -12.78
N GLY A 167 0.73 -2.21 -11.96
CA GLY A 167 1.70 -3.30 -12.10
C GLY A 167 3.15 -2.83 -12.18
N ALA A 168 3.93 -3.45 -13.07
CA ALA A 168 5.36 -3.18 -13.21
C ALA A 168 5.69 -1.70 -13.53
N VAL A 169 4.80 -0.99 -14.24
CA VAL A 169 5.03 0.44 -14.56
C VAL A 169 4.91 1.30 -13.30
N ALA A 170 3.96 0.98 -12.41
CA ALA A 170 3.83 1.65 -11.11
C ALA A 170 4.99 1.30 -10.17
N GLU A 171 5.51 0.07 -10.22
CA GLU A 171 6.71 -0.31 -9.46
C GLU A 171 7.95 0.46 -9.94
N GLN A 172 8.14 0.52 -11.27
CA GLN A 172 9.27 1.25 -11.86
C GLN A 172 9.21 2.74 -11.55
N PHE A 173 8.02 3.33 -11.45
CA PHE A 173 7.84 4.73 -11.05
C PHE A 173 8.48 5.04 -9.69
N ILE A 174 8.39 4.12 -8.72
CA ILE A 174 8.98 4.30 -7.38
C ILE A 174 10.51 4.41 -7.49
N ILE A 175 11.11 3.58 -8.34
CA ILE A 175 12.56 3.57 -8.58
C ILE A 175 12.96 4.85 -9.32
N ASP A 176 12.31 5.15 -10.44
CA ASP A 176 12.64 6.28 -11.33
C ASP A 176 12.49 7.63 -10.63
N SER A 177 11.57 7.72 -9.65
CA SER A 177 11.35 8.94 -8.86
C SER A 177 12.17 9.00 -7.56
N ASP A 178 13.06 8.03 -7.32
CA ASP A 178 13.87 7.89 -6.10
C ASP A 178 13.03 7.92 -4.81
N LEU A 179 11.99 7.07 -4.76
CA LEU A 179 11.00 7.00 -3.68
C LEU A 179 11.03 5.68 -2.90
N LEU A 180 12.10 4.88 -3.00
CA LEU A 180 12.17 3.56 -2.34
C LEU A 180 12.00 3.64 -0.81
N ASP A 181 12.63 4.63 -0.19
CA ASP A 181 12.57 4.93 1.25
C ASP A 181 11.55 6.03 1.59
N PHE A 182 10.70 6.42 0.64
CA PHE A 182 9.62 7.37 0.92
C PHE A 182 8.59 6.73 1.85
N GLU A 183 8.30 7.43 2.94
CA GLU A 183 7.38 6.99 3.98
C GLU A 183 6.46 8.14 4.40
N ILE A 184 5.16 7.88 4.46
CA ILE A 184 4.19 8.85 4.98
C ILE A 184 4.12 8.81 6.50
N SER A 185 3.72 9.91 7.14
CA SER A 185 3.49 9.92 8.60
C SER A 185 2.24 9.09 8.97
N ALA A 186 2.14 8.68 10.24
CA ALA A 186 0.93 8.02 10.76
C ALA A 186 -0.33 8.87 10.58
N ALA A 187 -0.22 10.19 10.73
CA ALA A 187 -1.33 11.12 10.52
C ALA A 187 -1.77 11.16 9.04
N VAL A 188 -0.82 11.23 8.10
CA VAL A 188 -1.13 11.17 6.66
C VAL A 188 -1.81 9.84 6.32
N GLN A 189 -1.33 8.71 6.87
CA GLN A 189 -1.95 7.40 6.65
C GLN A 189 -3.40 7.36 7.13
N LEU A 190 -3.67 7.92 8.31
CA LEU A 190 -5.02 8.00 8.87
C LEU A 190 -5.94 8.82 7.97
N GLN A 191 -5.53 10.03 7.58
CA GLN A 191 -6.31 10.91 6.72
C GLN A 191 -6.61 10.28 5.35
N LEU A 192 -5.63 9.61 4.74
CA LEU A 192 -5.84 8.90 3.48
C LEU A 192 -6.80 7.71 3.65
N PHE A 193 -6.69 6.96 4.75
CA PHE A 193 -7.62 5.87 5.02
C PHE A 193 -9.04 6.39 5.21
N GLU A 194 -9.24 7.43 6.03
CA GLU A 194 -10.57 8.01 6.27
C GLU A 194 -11.23 8.45 4.97
N LYS A 195 -10.44 9.03 4.05
CA LYS A 195 -10.90 9.38 2.70
C LYS A 195 -11.37 8.16 1.91
N VAL A 196 -10.58 7.09 1.83
CA VAL A 196 -10.99 5.86 1.10
C VAL A 196 -12.17 5.19 1.78
N TYR A 197 -12.20 5.18 3.12
CA TYR A 197 -13.29 4.61 3.88
C TYR A 197 -14.61 5.32 3.59
N GLN A 198 -14.60 6.65 3.58
CA GLN A 198 -15.76 7.45 3.20
C GLN A 198 -16.23 7.15 1.77
N GLU A 199 -15.29 7.01 0.82
CA GLU A 199 -15.64 6.63 -0.57
C GLU A 199 -16.30 5.24 -0.63
N MET A 200 -15.79 4.27 0.13
CA MET A 200 -16.37 2.93 0.21
C MET A 200 -17.74 2.93 0.89
N GLU A 201 -17.92 3.75 1.93
CA GLU A 201 -19.22 3.98 2.57
C GLU A 201 -20.25 4.50 1.58
N GLN A 202 -19.93 5.56 0.84
CA GLN A 202 -20.83 6.10 -0.18
C GLN A 202 -21.15 5.07 -1.26
N ASP A 203 -20.19 4.20 -1.59
CA ASP A 203 -20.41 3.10 -2.51
C ASP A 203 -21.37 2.04 -1.96
N VAL A 204 -21.27 1.69 -0.67
CA VAL A 204 -22.23 0.80 0.00
C VAL A 204 -23.62 1.41 -0.02
N ILE A 205 -23.76 2.68 0.38
CA ILE A 205 -25.03 3.41 0.37
C ILE A 205 -25.65 3.38 -1.03
N ARG A 206 -24.85 3.70 -2.05
CA ARG A 206 -25.28 3.67 -3.45
C ARG A 206 -25.73 2.27 -3.88
N ILE A 207 -25.00 1.21 -3.49
CA ILE A 207 -25.34 -0.18 -3.81
C ILE A 207 -26.66 -0.57 -3.14
N CYS A 208 -26.83 -0.30 -1.85
CA CYS A 208 -28.06 -0.60 -1.10
C CYS A 208 -29.28 0.13 -1.69
N ASN A 209 -29.07 1.32 -2.29
CA ASN A 209 -30.12 2.12 -2.90
C ASN A 209 -30.41 1.80 -4.38
N LYS A 210 -29.68 0.87 -5.00
CA LYS A 210 -29.98 0.44 -6.37
C LYS A 210 -31.38 -0.15 -6.46
N ARG A 211 -32.06 0.10 -7.58
CA ARG A 211 -33.45 -0.32 -7.78
C ARG A 211 -33.63 -1.82 -7.59
N ASP A 212 -32.80 -2.64 -8.23
CA ASP A 212 -32.84 -4.10 -8.16
C ASP A 212 -32.56 -4.64 -6.75
N VAL A 213 -31.69 -3.96 -5.99
CA VAL A 213 -31.39 -4.33 -4.60
C VAL A 213 -32.59 -4.00 -3.71
N LYS A 214 -33.19 -2.82 -3.85
CA LYS A 214 -34.38 -2.42 -3.08
C LYS A 214 -35.60 -3.29 -3.39
N GLU A 215 -35.86 -3.56 -4.67
CA GLU A 215 -36.98 -4.43 -5.08
C GLU A 215 -36.83 -5.85 -4.53
N ARG A 216 -35.58 -6.34 -4.44
CA ARG A 216 -35.31 -7.72 -4.02
C ARG A 216 -35.29 -7.92 -2.50
N TYR A 217 -34.73 -6.96 -1.76
CA TYR A 217 -34.45 -7.14 -0.32
C TYR A 217 -35.18 -6.13 0.57
N GLY A 218 -35.65 -5.02 0.01
CA GLY A 218 -36.25 -3.90 0.76
C GLY A 218 -35.30 -2.70 0.92
N LEU A 219 -35.82 -1.64 1.56
CA LEU A 219 -35.09 -0.39 1.79
C LEU A 219 -34.09 -0.54 2.93
N THR A 220 -32.84 -0.12 2.71
CA THR A 220 -31.85 0.03 3.79
C THR A 220 -31.87 1.48 4.27
N ASP A 221 -32.35 1.72 5.48
CA ASP A 221 -32.23 3.04 6.12
C ASP A 221 -30.82 3.18 6.74
N TRP A 222 -29.91 3.79 5.98
CA TRP A 222 -28.52 3.95 6.41
C TRP A 222 -28.39 4.79 7.68
N ASN A 223 -29.26 5.77 7.92
CA ASN A 223 -29.05 6.70 9.04
C ASN A 223 -29.22 6.00 10.39
N VAL A 224 -30.19 5.07 10.48
CA VAL A 224 -30.51 4.33 11.72
C VAL A 224 -29.89 2.94 11.81
N LEU A 225 -29.20 2.49 10.75
CA LEU A 225 -28.54 1.18 10.72
C LEU A 225 -27.47 1.08 11.82
N ASP A 226 -27.42 -0.07 12.51
CA ASP A 226 -26.45 -0.37 13.56
C ASP A 226 -25.02 -0.11 13.06
N SER A 227 -24.22 0.59 13.87
CA SER A 227 -22.88 1.04 13.48
C SER A 227 -21.94 -0.12 13.17
N ARG A 228 -22.10 -1.28 13.83
CA ARG A 228 -21.29 -2.47 13.55
C ARG A 228 -21.67 -3.11 12.22
N ILE A 229 -22.95 -3.05 11.84
CA ILE A 229 -23.41 -3.48 10.50
C ILE A 229 -22.81 -2.55 9.43
N LYS A 230 -22.86 -1.23 9.64
CA LYS A 230 -22.25 -0.25 8.73
C LYS A 230 -20.77 -0.55 8.51
N ASP A 231 -20.00 -0.65 9.59
CA ASP A 231 -18.56 -0.89 9.51
C ASP A 231 -18.23 -2.21 8.81
N ALA A 232 -18.97 -3.28 9.10
CA ALA A 232 -18.79 -4.56 8.43
C ALA A 232 -19.17 -4.52 6.94
N LEU A 233 -20.21 -3.78 6.55
CA LEU A 233 -20.55 -3.62 5.14
C LEU A 233 -19.48 -2.84 4.37
N VAL A 234 -18.93 -1.79 4.97
CA VAL A 234 -17.83 -1.04 4.36
C VAL A 234 -16.60 -1.92 4.25
N ASP A 235 -16.26 -2.71 5.26
CA ASP A 235 -15.18 -3.71 5.22
C ASP A 235 -15.36 -4.73 4.08
N LEU A 236 -16.57 -5.28 3.92
CA LEU A 236 -16.90 -6.18 2.82
C LEU A 236 -16.71 -5.49 1.46
N ARG A 237 -17.13 -4.22 1.33
CA ARG A 237 -16.97 -3.46 0.09
C ARG A 237 -15.51 -3.15 -0.21
N PHE A 238 -14.75 -2.75 0.81
CA PHE A 238 -13.34 -2.36 0.73
C PHE A 238 -12.48 -3.52 0.22
N ARG A 239 -12.67 -4.72 0.80
CA ARG A 239 -11.95 -5.93 0.39
C ARG A 239 -12.43 -6.50 -0.95
N GLY A 240 -13.67 -6.20 -1.35
CA GLY A 240 -14.31 -6.72 -2.56
C GLY A 240 -15.23 -7.93 -2.34
N ASP A 241 -15.54 -8.26 -1.09
CA ASP A 241 -16.44 -9.36 -0.73
C ASP A 241 -17.93 -8.98 -0.88
N TYR A 242 -18.28 -7.70 -1.01
CA TYR A 242 -19.66 -7.23 -1.18
C TYR A 242 -20.18 -7.38 -2.62
N THR A 243 -20.28 -8.62 -3.08
CA THR A 243 -20.71 -9.01 -4.44
C THR A 243 -22.22 -9.26 -4.52
N GLY A 244 -22.75 -9.46 -5.72
CA GLY A 244 -24.17 -9.84 -5.89
C GLY A 244 -24.51 -11.20 -5.27
N THR A 245 -23.55 -12.11 -5.18
CA THR A 245 -23.74 -13.44 -4.57
C THR A 245 -23.80 -13.34 -3.05
N THR A 246 -22.81 -12.70 -2.43
CA THR A 246 -22.78 -12.55 -0.96
C THR A 246 -23.91 -11.67 -0.45
N ARG A 247 -24.32 -10.64 -1.20
CA ARG A 247 -25.49 -9.82 -0.87
C ARG A 247 -26.79 -10.60 -0.68
N ARG A 248 -26.95 -11.78 -1.30
CA ARG A 248 -28.15 -12.61 -1.10
C ARG A 248 -28.33 -13.04 0.35
N GLN A 249 -27.24 -13.22 1.07
CA GLN A 249 -27.24 -13.58 2.49
C GLN A 249 -27.10 -12.35 3.39
N VAL A 250 -26.30 -11.37 2.96
CA VAL A 250 -25.95 -10.20 3.78
C VAL A 250 -27.07 -9.14 3.80
N GLN A 251 -27.73 -8.86 2.67
CA GLN A 251 -28.68 -7.75 2.58
C GLN A 251 -29.98 -7.94 3.41
N PRO A 252 -30.58 -9.15 3.52
CA PRO A 252 -31.78 -9.34 4.32
C PRO A 252 -31.66 -8.87 5.79
N PRO A 253 -30.64 -9.31 6.58
CA PRO A 253 -30.49 -8.81 7.95
C PRO A 253 -30.11 -7.32 8.02
N VAL A 254 -29.45 -6.77 6.99
CA VAL A 254 -29.16 -5.33 6.89
C VAL A 254 -30.44 -4.51 6.77
N VAL A 255 -31.37 -4.93 5.90
CA VAL A 255 -32.67 -4.25 5.74
C VAL A 255 -33.50 -4.32 7.02
N ALA A 256 -33.45 -5.46 7.72
CA ALA A 256 -34.12 -5.64 9.01
C ALA A 256 -33.44 -4.90 10.17
N ASN A 257 -32.25 -4.31 9.96
CA ASN A 257 -31.36 -3.81 11.02
C ASN A 257 -31.15 -4.84 12.15
N ASP A 258 -31.07 -6.13 11.77
CA ASP A 258 -30.95 -7.27 12.68
C ASP A 258 -29.50 -7.70 12.79
N LEU A 259 -28.84 -7.22 13.84
CA LEU A 259 -27.44 -7.53 14.10
C LEU A 259 -27.19 -9.01 14.39
N ASP A 260 -28.10 -9.70 15.08
CA ASP A 260 -27.89 -11.11 15.43
C ASP A 260 -27.98 -12.01 14.20
N ALA A 261 -28.94 -11.74 13.30
CA ALA A 261 -29.01 -12.40 12.01
C ALA A 261 -27.78 -12.05 11.13
N PHE A 262 -27.36 -10.79 11.12
CA PHE A 262 -26.16 -10.37 10.39
C PHE A 262 -24.90 -11.10 10.89
N ARG A 263 -24.71 -11.18 12.22
CA ARG A 263 -23.61 -11.92 12.86
C ARG A 263 -23.57 -13.37 12.42
N LYS A 264 -24.72 -14.06 12.35
CA LYS A 264 -24.79 -15.46 11.89
C LYS A 264 -24.27 -15.61 10.47
N VAL A 265 -24.66 -14.69 9.55
CA VAL A 265 -24.17 -14.69 8.16
C VAL A 265 -22.66 -14.45 8.11
N ILE A 266 -22.14 -13.47 8.84
CA ILE A 266 -20.71 -13.18 8.85
C ILE A 266 -19.89 -14.29 9.50
N SER A 267 -20.46 -15.03 10.46
CA SER A 267 -19.79 -16.14 11.15
C SER A 267 -19.86 -17.48 10.43
N ASP A 268 -20.66 -17.57 9.35
CA ASP A 268 -20.72 -18.76 8.52
C ASP A 268 -19.50 -18.84 7.59
N GLY A 269 -18.46 -19.56 8.03
CA GLY A 269 -17.22 -19.73 7.27
C GLY A 269 -17.41 -20.30 5.86
N SER A 270 -18.51 -21.00 5.58
CA SER A 270 -18.79 -21.53 4.24
C SER A 270 -19.08 -20.43 3.21
N LEU A 271 -19.50 -19.24 3.66
CA LEU A 271 -19.73 -18.07 2.80
C LEU A 271 -18.44 -17.29 2.51
N TRP A 272 -17.36 -17.54 3.25
CA TRP A 272 -16.14 -16.73 3.24
C TRP A 272 -14.88 -17.55 2.92
N THR A 273 -15.00 -18.59 2.10
CA THR A 273 -13.91 -19.53 1.78
C THR A 273 -12.65 -18.87 1.19
N ASN A 274 -12.80 -17.75 0.49
CA ASN A 274 -11.68 -16.99 -0.09
C ASN A 274 -11.16 -15.86 0.83
N VAL A 275 -11.67 -15.77 2.06
CA VAL A 275 -11.24 -14.79 3.06
C VAL A 275 -10.14 -15.38 3.94
N PRO A 276 -8.96 -14.75 4.04
CA PRO A 276 -7.91 -15.13 4.98
C PRO A 276 -8.47 -15.29 6.39
N ALA A 277 -8.02 -16.35 7.06
CA ALA A 277 -8.50 -16.71 8.40
C ALA A 277 -8.44 -15.54 9.39
N ASP A 278 -7.35 -14.76 9.39
CA ASP A 278 -7.24 -13.58 10.27
C ASP A 278 -8.34 -12.54 10.00
N ARG A 279 -8.62 -12.21 8.73
CA ARG A 279 -9.67 -11.25 8.37
C ARG A 279 -11.06 -11.76 8.76
N PHE A 280 -11.34 -13.03 8.50
CA PHE A 280 -12.58 -13.67 8.91
C PHE A 280 -12.76 -13.59 10.44
N GLN A 281 -11.73 -13.98 11.20
CA GLN A 281 -11.78 -13.95 12.66
C GLN A 281 -11.89 -12.53 13.24
N ARG A 282 -11.36 -11.50 12.57
CA ARG A 282 -11.58 -10.09 12.97
C ARG A 282 -13.04 -9.69 12.82
N ARG A 283 -13.68 -10.05 11.70
CA ARG A 283 -15.12 -9.77 11.48
C ARG A 283 -15.99 -10.45 12.52
N VAL A 284 -15.75 -11.73 12.79
CA VAL A 284 -16.49 -12.50 13.80
C VAL A 284 -16.35 -11.85 15.18
N ARG A 285 -15.12 -11.53 15.61
CA ARG A 285 -14.86 -10.89 16.91
C ARG A 285 -15.47 -9.48 17.02
N TYR A 286 -15.43 -8.69 15.95
CA TYR A 286 -15.97 -7.34 15.94
C TYR A 286 -17.50 -7.32 16.08
N LEU A 287 -18.17 -8.35 15.57
CA LEU A 287 -19.63 -8.47 15.62
C LEU A 287 -20.15 -9.20 16.86
N ALA A 288 -19.28 -9.87 17.63
CA ALA A 288 -19.64 -10.56 18.88
C ALA A 288 -20.18 -9.57 19.93
#